data_AF-A0A383ARE2-F1
#
_entry.id   AF-A0A383ARE2-F1
#
_cell.length_a   1.000
_cell.length_b   1.000
_cell.length_c   1.000
_cell.angle_alpha   90.00
_cell.angle_beta   90.00
_cell.angle_gamma   90.00
#
_symmetry.space_group_name_H-M   'P 1'
#
loop_
_entity.id
_entity.type
_entity.pdbx_description
1 polymer ?
#
loop_
_entity_poly.entity_id
_entity_poly.type
_entity_poly.pdbx_seq_one_letter_code
_entity_poly.pdbx_strand_id
1 'polypeptide(L)'
;KQVVWGNYGIVAPEANGFSEYDSFVHLDVKDKWVMVLRYMPEEISPEHRQHLSRYSSLRYKAMTLRDKGAAGMIVISGPQSGVKEQLIPVRFDASASAASLPVISVTDEMAERLLCPKRGKDCKALKKLQETLDDGSAQRGFPTSFQLSTQIDLKKEKRTGRNVLAILKSDNPKKEPPLIVGGHVDHLGKEGGSSSLAREDEKGRIHFGADDNASGVASTLEMAEWLVDQKQQGKLEIKRDILFAAWSGE
;
A
#
# COMPACT_ATOMS: atom_id res chain seq x y z
N LYS A 1 18.75 17.64 9.26
CA LYS A 1 17.47 18.35 8.97
C LYS A 1 16.58 18.32 10.21
N GLN A 2 15.81 19.38 10.47
CA GLN A 2 14.88 19.43 11.62
C GLN A 2 13.79 18.36 11.49
N VAL A 3 13.37 17.79 12.62
CA VAL A 3 12.23 16.87 12.70
C VAL A 3 11.06 17.54 13.40
N VAL A 4 9.86 17.36 12.87
CA VAL A 4 8.61 17.87 13.45
C VAL A 4 7.63 16.73 13.74
N TRP A 5 6.87 16.85 14.82
CA TRP A 5 5.77 15.95 15.15
C TRP A 5 4.51 16.39 14.40
N GLY A 6 3.99 15.52 13.55
CA GLY A 6 2.85 15.76 12.67
C GLY A 6 1.63 14.90 13.00
N ASN A 7 1.44 14.49 14.26
CA ASN A 7 0.29 13.71 14.72
C ASN A 7 0.05 12.44 13.88
N TYR A 8 -1.19 12.20 13.43
CA TYR A 8 -1.52 11.13 12.51
C TYR A 8 -1.10 11.42 11.06
N GLY A 9 -0.67 12.63 10.72
CA GLY A 9 -0.23 13.00 9.37
C GLY A 9 -1.35 13.00 8.33
N ILE A 10 -2.60 13.08 8.78
CA ILE A 10 -3.81 13.05 7.96
C ILE A 10 -4.17 14.47 7.52
N VAL A 11 -4.54 14.60 6.25
CA VAL A 11 -5.23 15.76 5.69
C VAL A 11 -6.48 15.25 4.98
N ALA A 12 -7.65 15.52 5.56
CA ALA A 12 -8.96 15.11 5.07
C ALA A 12 -9.85 16.36 4.92
N PRO A 13 -10.45 16.60 3.74
CA PRO A 13 -11.35 17.72 3.52
C PRO A 13 -12.67 17.53 4.25
N GLU A 14 -13.38 18.62 4.50
CA GLU A 14 -14.77 18.56 4.99
C GLU A 14 -15.64 17.76 4.01
N ALA A 15 -16.28 16.69 4.49
CA ALA A 15 -17.22 15.89 3.71
C ALA A 15 -18.13 15.05 4.62
N ASN A 16 -19.34 14.73 4.14
CA ASN A 16 -20.29 13.85 4.82
C ASN A 16 -20.60 14.26 6.28
N GLY A 17 -20.59 15.56 6.58
CA GLY A 17 -20.86 16.10 7.92
C GLY A 17 -19.67 16.07 8.88
N PHE A 18 -18.48 15.67 8.42
CA PHE A 18 -17.24 15.78 9.18
C PHE A 18 -16.47 17.03 8.78
N SER A 19 -16.00 17.79 9.78
CA SER A 19 -15.11 18.93 9.58
C SER A 19 -13.78 18.51 8.97
N GLU A 20 -13.09 19.46 8.32
CA GLU A 20 -11.72 19.26 7.87
C GLU A 20 -10.81 18.77 9.01
N TYR A 21 -9.94 17.81 8.70
CA TYR A 21 -8.89 17.32 9.59
C TYR A 21 -7.55 17.53 8.91
N ASP A 22 -6.75 18.51 9.33
CA ASP A 22 -5.37 18.71 8.85
C ASP A 22 -4.38 18.70 10.02
N SER A 23 -3.52 17.67 10.03
CA SER A 23 -2.48 17.46 11.06
C SER A 23 -1.37 18.52 11.04
N PHE A 24 -1.33 19.37 10.02
CA PHE A 24 -0.26 20.33 9.74
C PHE A 24 -0.74 21.78 9.85
N VAL A 25 -1.95 22.03 10.36
CA VAL A 25 -2.42 23.39 10.64
C VAL A 25 -1.45 24.06 11.62
N HIS A 26 -0.86 25.18 11.20
CA HIS A 26 0.20 25.91 11.90
C HIS A 26 1.52 25.15 12.12
N LEU A 27 1.76 24.04 11.40
CA LEU A 27 3.03 23.33 11.38
C LEU A 27 3.73 23.50 10.03
N ASP A 28 4.84 24.23 10.02
CA ASP A 28 5.69 24.28 8.83
C ASP A 28 6.46 22.96 8.67
N VAL A 29 6.18 22.25 7.58
CA VAL A 29 6.78 20.95 7.23
C VAL A 29 7.81 21.05 6.10
N LYS A 30 7.95 22.21 5.45
CA LYS A 30 8.83 22.36 4.29
C LYS A 30 10.29 22.12 4.68
N ASP A 31 11.00 21.31 3.88
CA ASP A 31 12.40 20.92 4.09
C ASP A 31 12.70 20.15 5.39
N LYS A 32 11.66 19.72 6.12
CA LYS A 32 11.75 19.00 7.39
C LYS A 32 11.36 17.54 7.26
N TRP A 33 11.85 16.73 8.19
CA TRP A 33 11.36 15.36 8.37
C TRP A 33 10.13 15.39 9.26
N VAL A 34 9.06 14.71 8.87
CA VAL A 34 7.81 14.71 9.62
C VAL A 34 7.58 13.34 10.25
N MET A 35 7.48 13.33 11.57
CA MET A 35 7.18 12.15 12.37
C MET A 35 5.68 12.01 12.53
N VAL A 36 5.12 10.87 12.12
CA VAL A 36 3.67 10.61 12.11
C VAL A 36 3.33 9.23 12.67
N LEU A 37 2.12 9.12 13.23
CA LEU A 37 1.51 7.84 13.58
C LEU A 37 0.99 7.13 12.32
N ARG A 38 1.14 5.81 12.28
CA ARG A 38 0.85 4.95 11.12
C ARG A 38 -0.62 4.97 10.73
N TYR A 39 -1.50 4.85 11.71
CA TYR A 39 -2.94 4.62 11.51
C TYR A 39 -3.74 5.91 11.57
N MET A 40 -4.90 5.87 12.20
CA MET A 40 -5.81 6.98 12.42
C MET A 40 -6.30 6.91 13.87
N PRO A 41 -7.00 7.95 14.37
CA PRO A 41 -7.63 7.92 15.69
C PRO A 41 -8.51 6.68 15.88
N GLU A 42 -8.41 6.04 17.05
CA GLU A 42 -9.12 4.76 17.31
C GLU A 42 -10.47 4.91 18.04
N GLU A 43 -10.65 6.00 18.77
CA GLU A 43 -11.85 6.29 19.59
C GLU A 43 -12.87 7.18 18.84
N ILE A 44 -12.95 6.98 17.52
CA ILE A 44 -13.88 7.70 16.63
C ILE A 44 -15.03 6.81 16.17
N SER A 45 -16.14 7.43 15.76
CA SER A 45 -17.29 6.69 15.24
C SER A 45 -16.94 5.91 13.95
N PRO A 46 -17.66 4.82 13.63
CA PRO A 46 -17.44 4.07 12.39
C PRO A 46 -17.52 4.94 11.12
N GLU A 47 -18.44 5.90 11.08
CA GLU A 47 -18.63 6.84 9.97
C GLU A 47 -17.43 7.77 9.83
N HIS A 48 -16.88 8.27 10.95
CA HIS A 48 -15.69 9.10 10.95
C HIS A 48 -14.46 8.29 10.51
N ARG A 49 -14.32 7.04 10.98
CA ARG A 49 -13.27 6.11 10.53
C ARG A 49 -13.36 5.86 9.03
N GLN A 50 -14.57 5.69 8.49
CA GLN A 50 -14.78 5.53 7.05
C GLN A 50 -14.35 6.79 6.29
N HIS A 51 -14.69 7.98 6.79
CA HIS A 51 -14.28 9.26 6.23
C HIS A 51 -12.74 9.39 6.19
N LEU A 52 -12.04 9.06 7.29
CA LEU A 52 -10.58 9.19 7.39
C LEU A 52 -9.79 8.07 6.68
N SER A 53 -10.42 6.93 6.37
CA SER A 53 -9.74 5.71 5.88
C SER A 53 -8.80 5.94 4.70
N ARG A 54 -9.28 6.64 3.65
CA ARG A 54 -8.48 6.95 2.46
C ARG A 54 -7.25 7.81 2.79
N TYR A 55 -7.47 8.83 3.61
CA TYR A 55 -6.47 9.84 3.98
C TYR A 55 -5.43 9.30 4.99
N SER A 56 -5.76 8.20 5.66
CA SER A 56 -4.92 7.54 6.65
C SER A 56 -3.92 6.55 6.06
N SER A 57 -4.04 6.21 4.78
CA SER A 57 -3.07 5.33 4.12
C SER A 57 -1.67 5.99 4.09
N LEU A 58 -0.63 5.21 4.38
CA LEU A 58 0.75 5.71 4.40
C LEU A 58 1.17 6.35 3.07
N ARG A 59 0.67 5.81 1.96
CA ARG A 59 0.87 6.38 0.62
C ARG A 59 0.28 7.78 0.53
N TYR A 60 -0.95 7.97 0.99
CA TYR A 60 -1.61 9.29 0.97
C TYR A 60 -0.83 10.28 1.83
N LYS A 61 -0.49 9.91 3.07
CA LYS A 61 0.33 10.75 3.97
C LYS A 61 1.67 11.16 3.34
N ALA A 62 2.37 10.21 2.71
CA ALA A 62 3.63 10.48 2.02
C ALA A 62 3.45 11.42 0.83
N MET A 63 2.39 11.26 0.02
CA MET A 63 2.07 12.17 -1.09
C MET A 63 1.76 13.58 -0.57
N THR A 64 0.92 13.70 0.46
CA THR A 64 0.59 14.99 1.08
C THR A 64 1.84 15.71 1.59
N LEU A 65 2.72 15.00 2.31
CA LEU A 65 3.96 15.57 2.82
C LEU A 65 4.92 15.97 1.70
N ARG A 66 5.02 15.17 0.63
CA ARG A 66 5.78 15.52 -0.57
C ARG A 66 5.27 16.81 -1.19
N ASP A 67 3.96 16.91 -1.37
CA ASP A 67 3.32 18.06 -2.01
C ASP A 67 3.45 19.33 -1.14
N LYS A 68 3.51 19.17 0.20
CA LYS A 68 3.86 20.24 1.15
C LYS A 68 5.38 20.52 1.25
N GLY A 69 6.23 19.83 0.48
CA GLY A 69 7.67 20.08 0.40
C GLY A 69 8.49 19.50 1.55
N ALA A 70 8.00 18.49 2.26
CA ALA A 70 8.76 17.81 3.31
C ALA A 70 10.01 17.12 2.75
N ALA A 71 11.04 17.00 3.59
CA ALA A 71 12.27 16.28 3.24
C ALA A 71 12.20 14.77 3.46
N GLY A 72 11.25 14.30 4.26
CA GLY A 72 11.04 12.87 4.52
C GLY A 72 9.95 12.61 5.56
N MET A 73 9.56 11.36 5.72
CA MET A 73 8.56 10.90 6.69
C MET A 73 9.13 9.83 7.62
N ILE A 74 8.86 9.94 8.92
CA ILE A 74 9.17 8.94 9.94
C ILE A 74 7.85 8.36 10.42
N VAL A 75 7.64 7.05 10.25
CA VAL A 75 6.39 6.38 10.61
C VAL A 75 6.58 5.57 11.89
N ILE A 76 5.65 5.76 12.82
CA ILE A 76 5.60 5.05 14.10
C ILE A 76 4.25 4.38 14.22
N SER A 77 4.19 3.13 14.68
CA SER A 77 2.91 2.41 14.78
C SER A 77 2.02 2.99 15.89
N GLY A 78 2.61 3.38 17.02
CA GLY A 78 1.90 3.95 18.15
C GLY A 78 1.61 2.87 19.21
N PRO A 79 1.86 3.14 20.51
CA PRO A 79 1.69 2.14 21.57
C PRO A 79 0.28 1.56 21.68
N GLN A 80 -0.74 2.28 21.22
CA GLN A 80 -2.14 1.84 21.28
C GLN A 80 -2.61 1.09 20.03
N SER A 81 -1.78 0.98 19.00
CA SER A 81 -2.15 0.31 17.74
C SER A 81 -2.32 -1.21 17.85
N GLY A 82 -1.81 -1.83 18.92
CA GLY A 82 -1.90 -3.28 19.13
C GLY A 82 -1.20 -4.13 18.06
N VAL A 83 -0.32 -3.54 17.24
CA VAL A 83 0.38 -4.27 16.19
C VAL A 83 1.38 -5.26 16.76
N LYS A 84 1.44 -6.46 16.16
CA LYS A 84 2.48 -7.45 16.46
C LYS A 84 3.84 -7.02 15.92
N GLU A 85 3.86 -6.44 14.71
CA GLU A 85 5.07 -5.95 14.04
C GLU A 85 4.97 -4.42 13.89
N GLN A 86 5.80 -3.71 14.67
CA GLN A 86 5.84 -2.25 14.66
C GLN A 86 6.48 -1.69 13.39
N LEU A 87 7.51 -2.36 12.88
CA LEU A 87 8.23 -1.94 11.68
C LEU A 87 7.43 -2.35 10.44
N ILE A 88 7.34 -1.42 9.50
CA ILE A 88 6.68 -1.67 8.23
C ILE A 88 7.68 -2.37 7.30
N PRO A 89 7.42 -3.61 6.84
CA PRO A 89 8.30 -4.27 5.91
C PRO A 89 8.29 -3.54 4.57
N VAL A 90 9.43 -3.57 3.87
CA VAL A 90 9.50 -3.11 2.48
C VAL A 90 8.64 -4.06 1.64
N ARG A 91 7.68 -3.51 0.91
CA ARG A 91 6.78 -4.26 0.05
C ARG A 91 7.04 -3.89 -1.40
N PHE A 92 6.77 -4.83 -2.31
CA PHE A 92 6.72 -4.53 -3.72
C PHE A 92 5.60 -3.52 -3.97
N ASP A 93 5.93 -2.38 -4.58
CA ASP A 93 4.96 -1.40 -5.05
C ASP A 93 4.95 -1.47 -6.57
N ALA A 94 3.87 -1.99 -7.14
CA ALA A 94 3.68 -2.09 -8.59
C ALA A 94 3.56 -0.70 -9.28
N SER A 95 3.48 0.38 -8.51
CA SER A 95 3.40 1.74 -9.05
C SER A 95 4.77 2.31 -9.40
N ALA A 96 4.96 2.60 -10.69
CA ALA A 96 6.19 3.14 -11.27
C ALA A 96 6.38 4.66 -11.00
N SER A 97 6.08 5.18 -9.80
CA SER A 97 6.24 6.62 -9.52
C SER A 97 7.68 6.96 -9.12
N ALA A 98 8.34 7.82 -9.91
CA ALA A 98 9.78 8.09 -9.83
C ALA A 98 10.20 9.14 -8.79
N ALA A 99 9.26 9.83 -8.12
CA ALA A 99 9.56 10.84 -7.11
C ALA A 99 8.93 10.45 -5.76
N SER A 100 9.64 9.62 -5.00
CA SER A 100 9.24 9.23 -3.66
C SER A 100 9.78 10.21 -2.62
N LEU A 101 8.91 10.61 -1.69
CA LEU A 101 9.36 11.14 -0.41
C LEU A 101 10.12 10.02 0.32
N PRO A 102 11.33 10.24 0.86
CA PRO A 102 11.99 9.23 1.67
C PRO A 102 11.15 8.91 2.91
N VAL A 103 10.89 7.63 3.17
CA VAL A 103 10.11 7.17 4.33
C VAL A 103 10.92 6.15 5.11
N ILE A 104 10.97 6.31 6.43
CA ILE A 104 11.54 5.32 7.36
C ILE A 104 10.48 4.94 8.40
N SER A 105 10.49 3.69 8.83
CA SER A 105 9.69 3.23 9.98
C SER A 105 10.61 3.00 11.17
N VAL A 106 10.18 3.42 12.35
CA VAL A 106 10.92 3.20 13.61
C VAL A 106 10.00 2.56 14.64
N THR A 107 10.60 1.86 15.61
CA THR A 107 9.85 1.28 16.73
C THR A 107 9.32 2.37 17.66
N ASP A 108 8.26 2.06 18.41
CA ASP A 108 7.72 2.98 19.42
C ASP A 108 8.78 3.31 20.49
N GLU A 109 9.63 2.32 20.81
CA GLU A 109 10.79 2.51 21.70
C GLU A 109 11.77 3.56 21.17
N MET A 110 12.11 3.51 19.88
CA MET A 110 13.02 4.49 19.28
C MET A 110 12.38 5.87 19.28
N ALA A 111 11.09 5.96 18.95
CA ALA A 111 10.35 7.21 18.96
C ALA A 111 10.32 7.87 20.36
N GLU A 112 10.06 7.09 21.42
CA GLU A 112 10.11 7.59 22.81
C GLU A 112 11.50 8.14 23.17
N ARG A 113 12.57 7.44 22.77
CA ARG A 113 13.96 7.93 22.97
C ARG A 113 14.22 9.24 22.23
N LEU A 114 13.70 9.40 21.01
CA LEU A 114 13.86 10.61 20.20
C LEU A 114 13.07 11.80 20.75
N LEU A 115 11.83 11.57 21.18
CA LEU A 115 10.97 12.62 21.77
C LEU A 115 11.47 13.03 23.17
N CYS A 116 12.07 12.11 23.92
CA CYS A 116 12.52 12.34 25.28
C CYS A 116 13.91 11.75 25.57
N PRO A 117 14.99 12.36 25.05
CA PRO A 117 16.34 11.78 25.14
C PRO A 117 16.84 11.56 26.57
N LYS A 118 16.36 12.34 27.56
CA LYS A 118 16.76 12.23 28.97
C LYS A 118 16.06 11.12 29.76
N ARG A 119 14.88 10.68 29.32
CA ARG A 119 14.04 9.68 30.03
C ARG A 119 13.89 8.38 29.26
N GLY A 120 14.15 8.37 27.95
CA GLY A 120 14.06 7.18 27.13
C GLY A 120 12.68 6.52 27.24
N LYS A 121 12.66 5.20 27.51
CA LYS A 121 11.44 4.37 27.62
C LYS A 121 10.46 4.84 28.69
N ASP A 122 10.94 5.52 29.73
CA ASP A 122 10.09 5.95 30.85
C ASP A 122 9.32 7.25 30.57
N CYS A 123 9.54 7.88 29.40
CA CYS A 123 8.90 9.15 29.11
C CYS A 123 7.37 9.03 28.95
N LYS A 124 6.89 7.89 28.42
CA LYS A 124 5.47 7.67 28.06
C LYS A 124 4.89 8.85 27.26
N ALA A 125 5.72 9.58 26.51
CA ALA A 125 5.30 10.77 25.81
C ALA A 125 4.50 10.39 24.56
N LEU A 126 4.96 9.36 23.85
CA LEU A 126 4.26 8.88 22.65
C LEU A 126 2.88 8.37 22.99
N LYS A 127 2.74 7.61 24.08
CA LYS A 127 1.42 7.13 24.54
C LYS A 127 0.49 8.30 24.84
N LYS A 128 0.93 9.28 25.62
CA LYS A 128 0.11 10.46 25.98
C LYS A 128 -0.26 11.29 24.76
N LEU A 129 0.68 11.49 23.82
CA LEU A 129 0.41 12.17 22.56
C LEU A 129 -0.67 11.43 21.76
N GLN A 130 -0.57 10.10 21.68
CA GLN A 130 -1.56 9.28 20.99
C GLN A 130 -2.94 9.35 21.67
N GLU A 131 -3.00 9.24 23.00
CA GLU A 131 -4.25 9.37 23.79
C GLU A 131 -4.97 10.70 23.51
N THR A 132 -4.22 11.80 23.34
CA THR A 132 -4.82 13.11 22.99
C THR A 132 -5.30 13.24 21.55
N LEU A 133 -4.97 12.28 20.69
CA LEU A 133 -5.32 12.29 19.27
C LEU A 133 -6.40 11.26 18.92
N ASP A 134 -6.59 10.25 19.77
CA ASP A 134 -7.44 9.08 19.47
C ASP A 134 -8.94 9.40 19.45
N ASP A 135 -9.36 10.50 20.06
CA ASP A 135 -10.74 11.01 20.00
C ASP A 135 -11.09 11.66 18.65
N GLY A 136 -10.12 11.80 17.73
CA GLY A 136 -10.31 12.42 16.43
C GLY A 136 -10.22 13.94 16.44
N SER A 137 -9.82 14.56 17.56
CA SER A 137 -9.60 16.00 17.63
C SER A 137 -8.35 16.42 16.84
N ALA A 138 -8.45 17.57 16.16
CA ALA A 138 -7.31 18.17 15.48
C ALA A 138 -6.41 18.85 16.52
N GLN A 139 -5.23 18.28 16.76
CA GLN A 139 -4.22 18.87 17.63
C GLN A 139 -3.13 19.56 16.82
N ARG A 140 -2.44 20.52 17.42
CA ARG A 140 -1.30 21.19 16.76
C ARG A 140 -0.06 20.30 16.83
N GLY A 141 0.57 20.07 15.68
CA GLY A 141 1.92 19.51 15.65
C GLY A 141 2.95 20.48 16.25
N PHE A 142 4.17 20.00 16.49
CA PHE A 142 5.23 20.81 17.10
C PHE A 142 6.63 20.42 16.60
N PRO A 143 7.60 21.36 16.60
CA PRO A 143 8.99 21.02 16.33
C PRO A 143 9.58 20.17 17.46
N THR A 144 10.33 19.13 17.10
CA THR A 144 11.08 18.33 18.08
C THR A 144 12.44 18.98 18.38
N SER A 145 13.09 18.54 19.45
CA SER A 145 14.39 19.07 19.89
C SER A 145 15.59 18.50 19.12
N PHE A 146 15.39 17.53 18.23
CA PHE A 146 16.46 16.84 17.54
C PHE A 146 16.44 17.07 16.02
N GLN A 147 17.57 16.74 15.40
CA GLN A 147 17.73 16.77 13.96
C GLN A 147 18.08 15.37 13.45
N LEU A 148 17.61 15.04 12.26
CA LEU A 148 17.92 13.79 11.59
C LEU A 148 18.95 14.03 10.48
N SER A 149 20.03 13.24 10.51
CA SER A 149 20.87 12.96 9.36
C SER A 149 20.59 11.53 8.92
N THR A 150 20.46 11.30 7.62
CA THR A 150 19.94 10.03 7.09
C THR A 150 20.57 9.75 5.73
N GLN A 151 20.95 8.49 5.55
CA GLN A 151 21.39 7.91 4.30
C GLN A 151 20.51 6.69 4.06
N ILE A 152 19.74 6.72 2.97
CA ILE A 152 18.81 5.66 2.60
C ILE A 152 19.29 5.08 1.29
N ASP A 153 19.64 3.79 1.32
CA ASP A 153 19.97 3.02 0.12
C ASP A 153 18.84 2.03 -0.17
N LEU A 154 18.28 2.10 -1.37
CA LEU A 154 17.21 1.23 -1.82
C LEU A 154 17.75 0.29 -2.89
N LYS A 155 17.96 -0.96 -2.50
CA LYS A 155 18.30 -2.02 -3.45
C LYS A 155 17.04 -2.42 -4.22
N LYS A 156 16.92 -1.91 -5.45
CA LYS A 156 15.83 -2.31 -6.36
C LYS A 156 16.06 -3.74 -6.83
N GLU A 157 15.15 -4.64 -6.46
CA GLU A 157 15.10 -5.97 -7.05
C GLU A 157 14.26 -5.94 -8.33
N LYS A 158 14.86 -6.31 -9.45
CA LYS A 158 14.16 -6.48 -10.71
C LYS A 158 13.96 -7.97 -10.98
N ARG A 159 12.74 -8.33 -11.35
CA ARG A 159 12.38 -9.66 -11.82
C ARG A 159 11.81 -9.54 -13.24
N THR A 160 11.93 -10.60 -14.02
CA THR A 160 11.37 -10.66 -15.38
C THR A 160 10.15 -11.57 -15.37
N GLY A 161 8.97 -10.98 -15.52
CA GLY A 161 7.74 -11.71 -15.83
C GLY A 161 7.66 -12.06 -17.31
N ARG A 162 6.87 -13.09 -17.65
CA ARG A 162 6.61 -13.51 -19.02
C ARG A 162 5.11 -13.60 -19.27
N ASN A 163 4.61 -12.68 -20.09
CA ASN A 163 3.24 -12.77 -20.60
C ASN A 163 3.23 -13.71 -21.82
N VAL A 164 2.21 -14.56 -21.90
CA VAL A 164 1.99 -15.44 -23.06
C VAL A 164 0.70 -14.99 -23.74
N LEU A 165 0.78 -14.70 -25.03
CA LEU A 165 -0.35 -14.24 -25.83
C LEU A 165 -0.57 -15.19 -27.01
N ALA A 166 -1.81 -15.57 -27.24
CA ALA A 166 -2.23 -16.37 -28.39
C ALA A 166 -3.51 -15.80 -28.99
N ILE A 167 -3.62 -15.77 -30.32
CA ILE A 167 -4.77 -15.22 -31.01
C ILE A 167 -5.49 -16.29 -31.83
N LEU A 168 -6.79 -16.45 -31.58
CA LEU A 168 -7.70 -17.18 -32.45
C LEU A 168 -8.37 -16.18 -33.39
N LYS A 169 -7.93 -16.18 -34.66
CA LYS A 169 -8.41 -15.23 -35.66
C LYS A 169 -9.81 -15.59 -36.16
N SER A 170 -10.68 -14.59 -36.30
CA SER A 170 -11.91 -14.71 -37.08
C SER A 170 -11.60 -14.83 -38.57
N ASP A 171 -12.41 -15.59 -39.29
CA ASP A 171 -12.30 -15.70 -40.75
C ASP A 171 -12.94 -14.48 -41.45
N ASN A 172 -13.81 -13.77 -40.74
CA ASN A 172 -14.48 -12.54 -41.18
C ASN A 172 -14.40 -11.46 -40.09
N PRO A 173 -13.19 -10.98 -39.74
CA PRO A 173 -13.04 -10.01 -38.68
C PRO A 173 -13.75 -8.72 -39.09
N LYS A 174 -14.84 -8.39 -38.41
CA LYS A 174 -15.34 -7.01 -38.42
C LYS A 174 -14.22 -6.10 -37.88
N LYS A 175 -14.27 -4.79 -38.15
CA LYS A 175 -13.34 -3.79 -37.56
C LYS A 175 -13.55 -3.61 -36.03
N GLU A 176 -13.94 -4.66 -35.34
CA GLU A 176 -14.24 -4.69 -33.92
C GLU A 176 -12.98 -5.15 -33.15
N PRO A 177 -12.71 -4.57 -31.96
CA PRO A 177 -11.60 -5.01 -31.12
C PRO A 177 -11.69 -6.50 -30.74
N PRO A 178 -10.55 -7.16 -30.49
CA PRO A 178 -10.55 -8.55 -30.04
C PRO A 178 -11.22 -8.70 -28.67
N LEU A 179 -11.87 -9.85 -28.46
CA LEU A 179 -12.27 -10.28 -27.12
C LEU A 179 -11.02 -10.81 -26.41
N ILE A 180 -10.68 -10.24 -25.25
CA ILE A 180 -9.55 -10.70 -24.45
C ILE A 180 -10.08 -11.64 -23.36
N VAL A 181 -9.54 -12.85 -23.31
CA VAL A 181 -9.79 -13.83 -22.25
C VAL A 181 -8.45 -14.15 -21.60
N GLY A 182 -8.35 -14.05 -20.28
CA GLY A 182 -7.06 -14.31 -19.64
C GLY A 182 -7.11 -14.40 -18.13
N GLY A 183 -6.00 -14.88 -17.60
CA GLY A 183 -5.69 -14.97 -16.18
C GLY A 183 -4.20 -14.73 -15.96
N HIS A 184 -3.80 -14.42 -14.72
CA HIS A 184 -2.38 -14.38 -14.36
C HIS A 184 -1.85 -15.78 -14.07
N VAL A 185 -0.53 -15.98 -14.23
CA VAL A 185 0.17 -17.26 -14.05
C VAL A 185 1.14 -17.25 -12.88
N ASP A 186 1.47 -16.08 -12.35
CA ASP A 186 2.37 -15.94 -11.20
C ASP A 186 1.60 -16.06 -9.87
N HIS A 187 2.18 -16.81 -8.94
CA HIS A 187 1.65 -17.02 -7.60
C HIS A 187 2.62 -16.48 -6.55
N LEU A 188 2.15 -16.33 -5.32
CA LEU A 188 2.92 -15.70 -4.21
C LEU A 188 4.21 -16.45 -3.81
N GLY A 189 4.43 -17.66 -4.33
CA GLY A 189 5.61 -18.46 -4.01
C GLY A 189 5.72 -18.81 -2.52
N LYS A 190 6.95 -18.87 -2.00
CA LYS A 190 7.23 -19.28 -0.61
C LYS A 190 7.12 -18.13 0.39
N GLU A 191 7.43 -16.92 -0.04
CA GLU A 191 7.57 -15.80 0.89
C GLU A 191 6.22 -15.19 1.26
N GLY A 192 5.18 -15.43 0.45
CA GLY A 192 3.89 -14.77 0.62
C GLY A 192 4.05 -13.28 0.33
N GLY A 193 3.44 -12.80 -0.75
CA GLY A 193 3.44 -11.38 -1.04
C GLY A 193 2.75 -10.57 0.07
N SER A 194 2.81 -9.26 -0.02
CA SER A 194 2.14 -8.34 0.91
C SER A 194 0.62 -8.51 1.03
N SER A 195 0.02 -9.23 0.09
CA SER A 195 -1.40 -9.60 -0.01
C SER A 195 -1.69 -11.02 0.51
N SER A 196 -0.68 -11.78 0.96
CA SER A 196 -0.88 -13.13 1.47
C SER A 196 -1.83 -13.13 2.67
N LEU A 197 -2.85 -13.99 2.60
CA LEU A 197 -3.78 -14.28 3.69
C LEU A 197 -3.30 -15.43 4.59
N ALA A 198 -2.04 -15.86 4.43
CA ALA A 198 -1.47 -16.94 5.23
C ALA A 198 -1.54 -16.64 6.73
N ARG A 199 -1.97 -17.64 7.50
CA ARG A 199 -1.89 -17.61 8.95
C ARG A 199 -0.45 -17.71 9.42
N GLU A 200 -0.21 -17.40 10.70
CA GLU A 200 1.15 -17.47 11.29
C GLU A 200 1.78 -18.87 11.14
N ASP A 201 0.99 -19.93 11.30
CA ASP A 201 1.42 -21.32 11.14
C ASP A 201 1.61 -21.73 9.67
N GLU A 202 1.21 -20.88 8.73
CA GLU A 202 1.37 -21.07 7.29
C GLU A 202 2.49 -20.21 6.68
N LYS A 203 3.06 -19.27 7.45
CA LYS A 203 4.16 -18.42 6.99
C LYS A 203 5.35 -19.25 6.52
N GLY A 204 5.89 -18.89 5.36
CA GLY A 204 7.05 -19.56 4.75
C GLY A 204 6.72 -20.88 4.06
N ARG A 205 5.44 -21.30 4.02
CA ARG A 205 4.97 -22.39 3.15
C ARG A 205 4.80 -21.88 1.72
N ILE A 206 4.86 -22.80 0.75
CA ILE A 206 4.64 -22.46 -0.65
C ILE A 206 3.14 -22.25 -0.88
N HIS A 207 2.79 -21.08 -1.40
CA HIS A 207 1.50 -20.80 -2.01
C HIS A 207 1.51 -21.41 -3.41
N PHE A 208 0.94 -22.61 -3.57
CA PHE A 208 0.90 -23.31 -4.86
C PHE A 208 -0.01 -22.66 -5.91
N GLY A 209 -0.88 -21.76 -5.47
CA GLY A 209 -1.77 -20.99 -6.32
C GLY A 209 -2.82 -21.81 -7.06
N ALA A 210 -3.40 -22.82 -6.42
CA ALA A 210 -4.46 -23.61 -7.04
C ALA A 210 -5.74 -22.80 -7.29
N ASP A 211 -6.15 -21.99 -6.29
CA ASP A 211 -7.30 -21.08 -6.37
C ASP A 211 -6.90 -19.79 -7.09
N ASP A 212 -6.11 -18.96 -6.40
CA ASP A 212 -5.37 -17.83 -6.95
C ASP A 212 -3.95 -18.29 -7.34
N ASN A 213 -3.72 -18.77 -8.56
CA ASN A 213 -4.37 -18.38 -9.81
C ASN A 213 -4.62 -19.49 -10.85
N ALA A 214 -4.11 -20.70 -10.63
CA ALA A 214 -4.09 -21.78 -11.60
C ALA A 214 -5.49 -22.19 -12.08
N SER A 215 -6.53 -22.03 -11.24
CA SER A 215 -7.91 -22.28 -11.63
C SER A 215 -8.37 -21.41 -12.81
N GLY A 216 -7.98 -20.12 -12.83
CA GLY A 216 -8.30 -19.19 -13.91
C GLY A 216 -7.49 -19.48 -15.18
N VAL A 217 -6.24 -19.90 -15.02
CA VAL A 217 -5.39 -20.34 -16.15
C VAL A 217 -5.93 -21.62 -16.77
N ALA A 218 -6.31 -22.61 -15.96
CA ALA A 218 -6.93 -23.84 -16.43
C ALA A 218 -8.22 -23.55 -17.22
N SER A 219 -9.07 -22.65 -16.70
CA SER A 219 -10.28 -22.21 -17.41
C SER A 219 -9.95 -21.52 -18.74
N THR A 220 -8.91 -20.69 -18.79
CA THR A 220 -8.48 -20.01 -20.02
C THR A 220 -7.99 -21.00 -21.06
N LEU A 221 -7.22 -22.01 -20.65
CA LEU A 221 -6.70 -23.06 -21.53
C LEU A 221 -7.83 -23.95 -22.08
N GLU A 222 -8.76 -24.38 -21.22
CA GLU A 222 -9.92 -25.18 -21.63
C GLU A 222 -10.81 -24.41 -22.62
N MET A 223 -11.07 -23.14 -22.36
CA MET A 223 -11.80 -22.29 -23.31
C MET A 223 -11.08 -22.17 -24.65
N ALA A 224 -9.74 -22.03 -24.64
CA ALA A 224 -8.95 -21.94 -25.86
C ALA A 224 -9.03 -23.23 -26.68
N GLU A 225 -8.84 -24.38 -26.03
CA GLU A 225 -8.96 -25.70 -26.66
C GLU A 225 -10.34 -25.89 -27.28
N TRP A 226 -11.40 -25.70 -26.47
CA TRP A 226 -12.77 -25.89 -26.91
C TRP A 226 -13.14 -24.96 -28.08
N LEU A 227 -12.79 -23.67 -28.02
CA LEU A 227 -13.11 -22.71 -29.08
C LEU A 227 -12.39 -23.03 -30.40
N VAL A 228 -11.13 -23.49 -30.32
CA VAL A 228 -10.37 -23.93 -31.51
C VAL A 228 -11.02 -25.16 -32.13
N ASP A 229 -11.37 -26.16 -31.32
CA ASP A 229 -12.01 -27.39 -31.77
C ASP A 229 -13.38 -27.12 -32.43
N GLN A 230 -14.24 -26.31 -31.78
CA GLN A 230 -15.54 -25.96 -32.34
C GLN A 230 -15.43 -25.18 -33.66
N LYS A 231 -14.41 -24.31 -33.79
CA LYS A 231 -14.14 -23.62 -35.05
C LYS A 231 -13.69 -24.60 -36.14
N GLN A 232 -12.74 -25.49 -35.83
CA GLN A 232 -12.22 -26.48 -36.79
C GLN A 232 -13.31 -27.45 -37.29
N GLN A 233 -14.25 -27.81 -36.42
CA GLN A 233 -15.40 -28.64 -36.78
C GLN A 233 -16.50 -27.87 -37.54
N GLY A 234 -16.35 -26.55 -37.75
CA GLY A 234 -17.37 -25.71 -38.40
C GLY A 234 -18.63 -25.50 -37.56
N LYS A 235 -18.60 -25.80 -36.26
CA LYS A 235 -19.73 -25.67 -35.33
C LYS A 235 -19.85 -24.26 -34.75
N LEU A 236 -18.76 -23.51 -34.76
CA LEU A 236 -18.70 -22.15 -34.23
C LEU A 236 -18.12 -21.18 -35.26
N GLU A 237 -18.93 -20.19 -35.65
CA GLU A 237 -18.46 -19.03 -36.40
C GLU A 237 -18.07 -17.91 -35.42
N ILE A 238 -16.78 -17.64 -35.32
CA ILE A 238 -16.27 -16.52 -34.52
C ILE A 238 -16.26 -15.23 -35.34
N LYS A 239 -16.87 -14.16 -34.81
CA LYS A 239 -17.06 -12.86 -35.49
C LYS A 239 -16.00 -11.80 -35.16
N ARG A 240 -15.20 -12.07 -34.13
CA ARG A 240 -14.10 -11.23 -33.64
C ARG A 240 -12.91 -12.13 -33.34
N ASP A 241 -11.71 -11.57 -33.43
CA ASP A 241 -10.52 -12.23 -32.91
C ASP A 241 -10.66 -12.43 -31.40
N ILE A 242 -10.15 -13.56 -30.90
CA ILE A 242 -10.08 -13.83 -29.47
C ILE A 242 -8.60 -13.89 -29.09
N LEU A 243 -8.19 -13.01 -28.17
CA LEU A 243 -6.85 -12.98 -27.62
C LEU A 243 -6.86 -13.69 -26.26
N PHE A 244 -6.20 -14.84 -26.19
CA PHE A 244 -5.90 -15.52 -24.94
C PHE A 244 -4.63 -14.94 -24.34
N ALA A 245 -4.69 -14.58 -23.07
CA ALA A 245 -3.57 -13.97 -22.36
C ALA A 245 -3.30 -14.64 -21.01
N ALA A 246 -2.05 -15.03 -20.82
CA ALA A 246 -1.52 -15.51 -19.55
C ALA A 246 -0.55 -14.46 -19.01
N TRP A 247 -0.93 -13.74 -17.95
CA TRP A 247 -0.21 -12.58 -17.43
C TRP A 247 0.78 -12.94 -16.33
N SER A 248 1.87 -12.20 -16.20
CA SER A 248 2.85 -12.38 -15.12
C SER A 248 3.13 -11.05 -14.42
N GLY A 249 3.19 -11.08 -13.09
CA GLY A 249 3.44 -9.93 -12.23
C GLY A 249 2.16 -9.20 -11.85
N GLU A 250 1.13 -9.96 -11.46
CA GLU A 250 -0.13 -9.42 -10.93
C GLU A 250 0.08 -8.81 -9.53
#